data_AF-A0A2H3F105-F1
#
_entry.id   AF-A0A2H3F105-F1
#
_cell.length_a   1.000
_cell.length_b   1.000
_cell.length_c   1.000
_cell.angle_alpha   90.00
_cell.angle_beta   90.00
_cell.angle_gamma   90.00
#
_symmetry.space_group_name_H-M   'P 1'
#
loop_
_entity.id
_entity.type
_entity.pdbx_description
1 polymer ?
#
loop_
_entity_poly.entity_id
_entity_poly.type
_entity_poly.pdbx_seq_one_letter_code
_entity_poly.pdbx_strand_id
1 'polypeptide(L)'
;MCWPSPASHCITVILDCCHLGGVSRGLSEPGVQMSSPMKWATLKDMLLTGDNKLRSYPGYQSILSKDWYPDMGSHIILVACKAHQFAKLKMVEGKDRVKGYIGIFMDSLVQVLWSSHCMRETMYADLVHYLDQTLHQMPVIAREHRDARIWYQE
;
A
#
# COMPACT_ATOMS: atom_id res chain seq x y z
N MET A 1 16.07 -19.60 -24.50
CA MET A 1 17.21 -18.84 -23.95
C MET A 1 16.67 -17.49 -23.50
N CYS A 2 16.41 -17.34 -22.20
CA CYS A 2 15.99 -16.06 -21.64
C CYS A 2 17.26 -15.29 -21.29
N TRP A 3 17.42 -14.11 -21.89
CA TRP A 3 18.46 -13.16 -21.50
C TRP A 3 18.23 -12.73 -20.05
N PRO A 4 19.30 -12.52 -19.25
CA PRO A 4 19.16 -11.85 -17.98
C PRO A 4 18.80 -10.39 -18.27
N SER A 5 17.58 -9.99 -17.94
CA SER A 5 17.17 -8.59 -18.00
C SER A 5 18.04 -7.78 -17.05
N PRO A 6 18.53 -6.58 -17.45
CA PRO A 6 19.17 -5.65 -16.52
C PRO A 6 18.16 -5.30 -15.42
N ALA A 7 18.64 -5.18 -14.18
CA ALA A 7 17.85 -5.03 -12.95
C ALA A 7 16.47 -4.39 -13.18
N SER A 8 15.41 -5.19 -13.13
CA SER A 8 14.04 -4.70 -13.23
C SER A 8 13.81 -3.71 -12.10
N HIS A 9 13.53 -2.46 -12.44
CA HIS A 9 13.20 -1.45 -11.45
C HIS A 9 11.85 -1.83 -10.83
N CYS A 10 11.87 -2.25 -9.57
CA CYS A 10 10.67 -2.64 -8.85
C CYS A 10 10.13 -1.44 -8.08
N ILE A 11 8.95 -0.96 -8.45
CA ILE A 11 8.30 0.14 -7.73
C ILE A 11 7.57 -0.44 -6.51
N THR A 12 7.80 0.13 -5.33
CA THR A 12 7.06 -0.25 -4.11
C THR A 12 5.91 0.71 -3.88
N VAL A 13 4.69 0.17 -3.79
CA VAL A 13 3.48 0.90 -3.43
C VAL A 13 3.12 0.54 -2.00
N ILE A 14 3.06 1.53 -1.13
CA ILE A 14 2.72 1.37 0.29
C ILE A 14 1.32 1.96 0.50
N LEU A 15 0.39 1.14 0.99
CA LEU A 15 -1.00 1.53 1.18
C LEU A 15 -1.41 1.36 2.66
N ASP A 16 -1.47 2.48 3.38
CA ASP A 16 -2.09 2.54 4.71
C ASP A 16 -3.58 2.87 4.59
N CYS A 17 -4.35 1.91 4.12
CA CYS A 17 -5.78 2.08 3.91
C CYS A 17 -6.56 0.78 4.07
N CYS A 18 -7.88 0.91 4.23
CA CYS A 18 -8.80 -0.22 4.21
C CYS A 18 -8.97 -0.73 2.77
N HIS A 19 -8.83 -2.04 2.56
CA HIS A 19 -8.87 -2.67 1.24
C HIS A 19 -10.27 -2.64 0.56
N LEU A 20 -11.35 -2.37 1.30
CA LEU A 20 -12.71 -2.31 0.73
C LEU A 20 -13.22 -0.87 0.63
N GLY A 21 -13.05 -0.27 -0.55
CA GLY A 21 -13.59 1.05 -0.88
C GLY A 21 -15.12 1.15 -0.95
N GLY A 22 -15.84 0.04 -0.78
CA GLY A 22 -17.31 -0.05 -0.78
C GLY A 22 -17.94 -0.48 0.56
N VAL A 23 -17.40 -1.52 1.22
CA VAL A 23 -17.98 -2.08 2.46
C VAL A 23 -17.72 -1.19 3.68
N SER A 24 -16.61 -0.45 3.67
CA SER A 24 -16.25 0.47 4.76
C SER A 24 -17.03 1.79 4.71
N ARG A 25 -17.75 2.08 3.61
CA ARG A 25 -18.50 3.34 3.46
C ARG A 25 -19.71 3.32 4.39
N GLY A 26 -19.68 4.15 5.42
CA GLY A 26 -20.79 4.30 6.37
C GLY A 26 -20.73 3.40 7.60
N LEU A 27 -19.67 2.58 7.74
CA LEU A 27 -19.40 1.88 8.99
C LEU A 27 -18.58 2.79 9.91
N SER A 28 -19.19 3.24 11.01
CA SER A 28 -18.49 3.93 12.09
C SER A 28 -17.72 2.93 12.95
N GLU A 29 -16.66 2.34 12.41
CA GLU A 29 -15.75 1.49 13.18
C GLU A 29 -14.80 2.38 14.01
N PRO A 30 -14.75 2.21 15.35
CA PRO A 30 -13.87 3.00 16.20
C PRO A 30 -12.39 2.85 15.81
N GLY A 31 -11.69 3.99 15.74
CA GLY A 31 -10.26 4.02 15.47
C GLY A 31 -9.88 3.85 14.00
N VAL A 32 -10.84 3.88 13.06
CA VAL A 32 -10.55 3.89 11.62
C VAL A 32 -10.32 5.32 11.13
N GLN A 33 -9.27 5.51 10.33
CA GLN A 33 -9.05 6.78 9.65
C GLN A 33 -10.04 6.91 8.48
N MET A 34 -10.95 7.88 8.58
CA MET A 34 -11.88 8.16 7.48
C MET A 34 -11.42 9.40 6.70
N SER A 35 -11.21 9.23 5.40
CA SER A 35 -11.04 10.35 4.49
C SER A 35 -12.41 10.97 4.19
N SER A 36 -12.50 12.30 4.24
CA SER A 36 -13.70 12.98 3.75
C SER A 36 -13.97 12.59 2.29
N PRO A 37 -15.21 12.28 1.90
CA PRO A 37 -15.54 12.01 0.52
C PRO A 37 -15.08 13.15 -0.39
N MET A 38 -14.47 12.81 -1.54
CA MET A 38 -14.06 13.81 -2.52
C MET A 38 -15.30 14.53 -3.07
N LYS A 39 -15.39 15.84 -2.83
CA LYS A 39 -16.58 16.64 -3.18
C LYS A 39 -16.60 17.10 -4.65
N TRP A 40 -15.44 17.15 -5.29
CA TRP A 40 -15.24 17.85 -6.57
C TRP A 40 -15.00 16.93 -7.76
N ALA A 41 -14.91 15.61 -7.55
CA ALA A 41 -14.71 14.65 -8.61
C ALA A 41 -15.44 13.36 -8.28
N THR A 42 -16.12 12.79 -9.28
CA THR A 42 -16.70 11.46 -9.18
C THR A 42 -15.66 10.40 -9.55
N LEU A 43 -15.89 9.14 -9.15
CA LEU A 43 -15.07 8.02 -9.62
C LEU A 43 -15.00 7.97 -11.15
N LYS A 44 -16.10 8.28 -11.84
CA LYS A 44 -16.15 8.33 -13.30
C LYS A 44 -15.22 9.41 -13.85
N ASP A 45 -15.21 10.60 -13.23
CA ASP A 45 -14.32 11.69 -13.65
C ASP A 45 -12.85 11.31 -13.45
N MET A 46 -12.53 10.64 -12.33
CA MET A 46 -11.18 10.14 -12.05
C MET A 46 -10.73 9.11 -13.10
N LEU A 47 -11.60 8.14 -13.42
CA LEU A 47 -11.31 7.11 -14.41
C LEU A 47 -11.18 7.69 -15.82
N LEU A 48 -12.09 8.57 -16.25
CA LEU A 48 -12.00 9.22 -17.57
C LEU A 48 -10.74 10.08 -17.70
N THR A 49 -10.41 10.83 -16.66
CA THR A 49 -9.20 11.67 -16.65
C THR A 49 -7.95 10.79 -16.69
N GLY A 50 -7.91 9.71 -15.92
CA GLY A 50 -6.81 8.74 -15.93
C GLY A 50 -6.64 8.09 -17.30
N ASP A 51 -7.73 7.59 -17.88
CA ASP A 51 -7.72 6.92 -19.19
C ASP A 51 -7.16 7.85 -20.29
N ASN A 52 -7.63 9.10 -20.30
CA ASN A 52 -7.16 10.09 -21.27
C ASN A 52 -5.69 10.47 -21.05
N LYS A 53 -5.24 10.64 -19.80
CA LYS A 53 -3.84 11.01 -19.50
C LYS A 53 -2.86 9.87 -19.78
N LEU A 54 -3.27 8.63 -19.56
CA LEU A 54 -2.40 7.46 -19.72
C LEU A 54 -2.30 6.99 -21.17
N ARG A 55 -3.17 7.47 -22.06
CA ARG A 55 -3.27 7.05 -23.47
C ARG A 55 -1.97 7.15 -24.26
N SER A 56 -1.08 8.08 -23.92
CA SER A 56 0.19 8.29 -24.61
C SER A 56 1.32 7.38 -24.11
N TYR A 57 1.13 6.62 -23.03
CA TYR A 57 2.18 5.77 -22.47
C TYR A 57 2.32 4.46 -23.26
N PRO A 58 3.56 4.00 -23.52
CA PRO A 58 3.80 2.69 -24.11
C PRO A 58 3.17 1.57 -23.28
N GLY A 59 2.57 0.58 -23.95
CA GLY A 59 1.93 -0.56 -23.28
C GLY A 59 0.58 -0.24 -22.62
N TYR A 60 0.02 0.96 -22.86
CA TYR A 60 -1.26 1.35 -22.30
C TYR A 60 -2.42 0.45 -22.74
N GLN A 61 -3.16 -0.05 -21.75
CA GLN A 61 -4.48 -0.65 -21.90
C GLN A 61 -5.51 0.24 -21.21
N SER A 62 -6.64 0.50 -21.88
CA SER A 62 -7.69 1.35 -21.33
C SER A 62 -8.17 0.87 -19.97
N ILE A 63 -8.09 1.75 -18.96
CA ILE A 63 -8.56 1.47 -17.59
C ILE A 63 -10.10 1.40 -17.51
N LEU A 64 -10.78 1.84 -18.58
CA LEU A 64 -12.22 1.71 -18.76
C LEU A 64 -12.62 0.38 -19.41
N SER A 65 -11.66 -0.43 -19.87
CA SER A 65 -11.94 -1.75 -20.45
C SER A 65 -12.52 -2.68 -19.38
N LYS A 66 -13.51 -3.49 -19.75
CA LYS A 66 -14.09 -4.52 -18.86
C LYS A 66 -13.07 -5.58 -18.47
N ASP A 67 -12.15 -5.86 -19.38
CA ASP A 67 -11.07 -6.84 -19.20
C ASP A 67 -9.79 -6.17 -18.70
N TRP A 68 -9.88 -4.94 -18.19
CA TRP A 68 -8.73 -4.29 -17.60
C TRP A 68 -8.30 -5.03 -16.34
N TYR A 69 -7.00 -5.26 -16.23
CA TYR A 69 -6.37 -5.75 -15.02
C TYR A 69 -5.07 -4.96 -14.78
N PRO A 70 -4.72 -4.68 -13.52
CA PRO A 70 -3.46 -4.03 -13.22
C PRO A 70 -2.29 -4.96 -13.57
N ASP A 71 -1.23 -4.39 -14.15
CA ASP A 71 0.05 -5.09 -14.20
C ASP A 71 0.61 -5.22 -12.77
N MET A 72 0.62 -6.45 -12.28
CA MET A 72 1.10 -6.79 -10.94
C MET A 72 2.55 -7.30 -10.97
N GLY A 73 3.18 -7.38 -12.14
CA GLY A 73 4.54 -7.91 -12.31
C GLY A 73 5.64 -6.85 -12.19
N SER A 74 5.29 -5.56 -12.24
CA SER A 74 6.23 -4.43 -12.20
C SER A 74 6.36 -3.76 -10.82
N HIS A 75 5.50 -4.13 -9.86
CA HIS A 75 5.37 -3.45 -8.58
C HIS A 75 5.22 -4.44 -7.42
N ILE A 76 5.70 -4.03 -6.24
CA ILE A 76 5.39 -4.67 -4.96
C ILE A 76 4.36 -3.81 -4.25
N ILE A 77 3.26 -4.40 -3.82
CA ILE A 77 2.24 -3.68 -3.04
C ILE A 77 2.28 -4.17 -1.61
N LEU A 78 2.68 -3.30 -0.69
CA LEU A 78 2.60 -3.53 0.75
C LEU A 78 1.35 -2.82 1.27
N VAL A 79 0.42 -3.56 1.86
CA VAL A 79 -0.84 -3.01 2.37
C VAL A 79 -0.98 -3.24 3.87
N ALA A 80 -1.60 -2.28 4.56
CA ALA A 80 -1.81 -2.33 6.01
C ALA A 80 -2.68 -3.50 6.45
N CYS A 81 -3.66 -3.92 5.65
CA CYS A 81 -4.68 -4.86 6.07
C CYS A 81 -5.18 -5.77 4.95
N LYS A 82 -5.71 -6.95 5.32
CA LYS A 82 -6.43 -7.84 4.40
C LYS A 82 -7.75 -7.22 3.93
N ALA A 83 -8.35 -7.82 2.90
CA ALA A 83 -9.64 -7.41 2.33
C ALA A 83 -10.75 -7.11 3.37
N HIS A 84 -10.87 -7.91 4.42
CA HIS A 84 -11.94 -7.79 5.43
C HIS A 84 -11.52 -7.04 6.70
N GLN A 85 -10.34 -6.44 6.72
CA GLN A 85 -9.75 -5.79 7.89
C GLN A 85 -9.74 -4.27 7.74
N PHE A 86 -9.49 -3.56 8.84
CA PHE A 86 -9.49 -2.10 8.88
C PHE A 86 -8.10 -1.57 9.21
N ALA A 87 -7.66 -0.56 8.45
CA ALA A 87 -6.51 0.26 8.82
C ALA A 87 -6.87 1.13 10.03
N LYS A 88 -6.18 0.93 11.17
CA LYS A 88 -6.49 1.59 12.44
C LYS A 88 -5.44 2.62 12.83
N LEU A 89 -5.89 3.63 13.55
CA LEU A 89 -5.08 4.65 14.20
C LEU A 89 -4.77 4.26 15.64
N LYS A 90 -3.58 4.60 16.11
CA LYS A 90 -3.26 4.63 17.54
C LYS A 90 -3.04 6.05 18.02
N MET A 91 -3.44 6.30 19.26
CA MET A 91 -3.17 7.56 19.94
C MET A 91 -1.70 7.62 20.34
N VAL A 92 -1.06 8.74 20.07
CA VAL A 92 0.31 9.02 20.50
C VAL A 92 0.36 10.34 21.25
N GLU A 93 1.20 10.42 22.27
CA GLU A 93 1.43 11.65 23.02
C GLU A 93 2.66 12.35 22.44
N GLY A 94 2.46 13.53 21.89
CA GLY A 94 3.55 14.38 21.41
C GLY A 94 4.36 14.95 22.57
N LYS A 95 5.55 15.50 22.27
CA LYS A 95 6.43 16.15 23.26
C LYS A 95 5.72 17.24 24.08
N ASP A 96 4.73 17.89 23.48
CA ASP A 96 3.95 18.96 24.10
C ASP A 96 2.70 18.45 24.86
N ARG A 97 2.61 17.13 25.14
CA ARG A 97 1.43 16.45 25.70
C ARG A 97 0.15 16.57 24.85
N VAL A 98 0.30 17.02 23.61
CA VAL A 98 -0.79 17.05 22.64
C VAL A 98 -1.00 15.64 22.12
N LYS A 99 -2.24 15.14 22.24
CA LYS A 99 -2.64 13.84 21.71
C LYS A 99 -2.74 13.93 20.18
N GLY A 100 -1.93 13.13 19.50
CA GLY A 100 -2.00 12.89 18.06
C GLY A 100 -2.54 11.49 17.76
N TYR A 101 -2.82 11.24 16.48
CA TYR A 101 -3.18 9.93 15.98
C TYR A 101 -2.31 9.60 14.77
N ILE A 102 -1.78 8.38 14.74
CA ILE A 102 -0.96 7.87 13.63
C ILE A 102 -1.47 6.49 13.23
N GLY A 103 -1.29 6.13 11.95
CA GLY A 103 -1.62 4.79 11.45
C GLY A 103 -0.73 3.74 12.10
N ILE A 104 -1.34 2.65 12.59
CA ILE A 104 -0.61 1.55 13.22
C ILE A 104 0.40 0.94 12.23
N PHE A 105 -0.02 0.74 10.98
CA PHE A 105 0.84 0.13 9.96
C PHE A 105 2.01 1.05 9.59
N MET A 106 1.75 2.32 9.28
CA MET A 106 2.83 3.24 8.91
C MET A 106 3.81 3.50 10.05
N ASP A 107 3.33 3.60 11.28
CA ASP A 107 4.23 3.76 12.42
C ASP A 107 5.13 2.53 12.60
N SER A 108 4.55 1.34 12.57
CA SER A 108 5.32 0.09 12.65
C SER A 108 6.32 -0.04 11.49
N LEU A 109 5.91 0.32 10.27
CA LEU A 109 6.79 0.30 9.11
C LEU A 109 7.99 1.24 9.27
N VAL A 110 7.77 2.49 9.71
CA VAL A 110 8.86 3.44 9.97
C VAL A 110 9.79 2.92 11.05
N GLN A 111 9.26 2.37 12.14
CA GLN A 111 10.07 1.81 13.21
C GLN A 111 10.93 0.63 12.74
N VAL A 112 10.37 -0.28 11.94
CA VAL A 112 11.12 -1.42 11.39
C VAL A 112 12.22 -0.95 10.45
N LEU A 113 11.92 -0.01 9.54
CA LEU A 113 12.89 0.53 8.58
C LEU A 113 14.04 1.29 9.25
N TRP A 114 13.80 1.91 10.41
CA TRP A 114 14.83 2.59 11.20
C TRP A 114 15.54 1.69 12.22
N SER A 115 15.03 0.48 12.43
CA SER A 115 15.65 -0.46 13.35
C SER A 115 16.78 -1.23 12.68
N SER A 116 17.64 -1.85 13.48
CA SER A 116 18.67 -2.77 13.00
C SER A 116 18.11 -4.09 12.44
N HIS A 117 16.79 -4.30 12.45
CA HIS A 117 16.15 -5.50 11.90
C HIS A 117 16.10 -5.48 10.36
N CYS A 118 16.12 -4.29 9.73
CA CYS A 118 16.06 -4.16 8.27
C CYS A 118 17.48 -4.05 7.70
N MET A 119 18.10 -5.19 7.43
CA MET A 119 19.43 -5.29 6.84
C MET A 119 19.36 -5.28 5.30
N ARG A 120 20.51 -5.12 4.65
CA ARG A 120 20.61 -5.06 3.17
C ARG A 120 20.05 -6.31 2.48
N GLU A 121 20.06 -7.45 3.17
CA GLU A 121 19.57 -8.73 2.70
C GLU A 121 18.07 -8.95 2.98
N THR A 122 17.43 -8.10 3.78
CA THR A 122 16.02 -8.25 4.18
C THR A 122 15.08 -8.20 2.98
N MET A 123 14.22 -9.22 2.88
CA MET A 123 13.22 -9.34 1.82
C MET A 123 11.90 -8.70 2.24
N TYR A 124 11.03 -8.40 1.27
CA TYR A 124 9.68 -7.96 1.59
C TYR A 124 8.92 -9.02 2.41
N ALA A 125 9.08 -10.31 2.11
CA ALA A 125 8.49 -11.39 2.90
C ALA A 125 8.87 -11.29 4.39
N ASP A 126 10.13 -10.99 4.69
CA ASP A 126 10.62 -10.80 6.06
C ASP A 126 10.01 -9.54 6.71
N LEU A 127 9.85 -8.46 5.93
CA LEU A 127 9.30 -7.20 6.41
C LEU A 127 7.97 -7.39 7.14
N VAL A 128 7.05 -8.17 6.55
CA VAL A 128 5.71 -8.40 7.11
C VAL A 128 5.76 -9.11 8.47
N HIS A 129 6.80 -9.89 8.73
CA HIS A 129 6.99 -10.55 10.03
C HIS A 129 7.47 -9.59 11.12
N TYR A 130 8.11 -8.48 10.76
CA TYR A 130 8.54 -7.45 11.70
C TYR A 130 7.46 -6.39 11.99
N LEU A 131 6.43 -6.31 11.17
CA LEU A 131 5.35 -5.35 11.34
C LEU A 131 4.36 -5.77 12.43
N ASP A 132 3.76 -4.78 13.09
CA ASP A 132 2.71 -4.96 14.08
C ASP A 132 1.51 -5.68 13.46
N GLN A 133 1.18 -6.84 14.01
CA GLN A 133 -0.01 -7.60 13.67
C GLN A 133 -1.02 -7.49 14.79
N THR A 134 -2.23 -7.07 14.46
CA THR A 134 -3.34 -6.96 15.41
C THR A 134 -4.52 -7.80 14.94
N LEU A 135 -5.47 -8.06 15.84
CA LEU A 135 -6.72 -8.75 15.48
C LEU A 135 -7.48 -8.05 14.35
N HIS A 136 -7.32 -6.72 14.22
CA HIS A 136 -8.06 -5.90 13.27
C HIS A 136 -7.29 -5.57 11.99
N GLN A 137 -5.98 -5.78 11.99
CA GLN A 137 -5.08 -5.33 10.93
C GLN A 137 -3.87 -6.26 10.85
N MET A 138 -3.75 -6.93 9.71
CA MET A 138 -2.59 -7.76 9.39
C MET A 138 -1.98 -7.28 8.07
N PRO A 139 -0.76 -6.72 8.12
CA PRO A 139 -0.06 -6.28 6.92
C PRO A 139 0.15 -7.44 5.96
N VAL A 140 0.01 -7.19 4.66
CA VAL A 140 0.24 -8.20 3.62
C VAL A 140 0.94 -7.61 2.41
N ILE A 141 1.68 -8.45 1.70
CA ILE A 141 2.24 -8.11 0.39
C ILE A 141 1.38 -8.73 -0.70
N ALA A 142 0.93 -7.92 -1.65
CA ALA A 142 0.28 -8.45 -2.83
C ALA A 142 1.34 -8.95 -3.84
N ARG A 143 1.38 -10.29 -4.00
CA ARG A 143 1.95 -11.05 -5.13
C ARG A 143 3.47 -10.99 -5.40
N GLU A 144 3.80 -11.79 -6.43
CA GLU A 144 5.02 -12.36 -7.06
C GLU A 144 6.42 -11.99 -6.57
N HIS A 145 6.68 -10.76 -6.13
CA HIS A 145 8.03 -10.30 -5.80
C HIS A 145 8.29 -10.22 -4.29
N ARG A 146 7.67 -11.12 -3.51
CA ARG A 146 7.83 -11.14 -2.04
C ARG A 146 9.26 -11.41 -1.61
N ASP A 147 9.99 -12.17 -2.41
CA ASP A 147 11.37 -12.56 -2.14
C ASP A 147 12.37 -11.51 -2.67
N ALA A 148 11.88 -10.40 -3.24
CA ALA A 148 12.73 -9.27 -3.58
C ALA A 148 13.26 -8.60 -2.31
N ARG A 149 14.43 -7.97 -2.42
CA ARG A 149 15.05 -7.20 -1.35
C ARG A 149 14.44 -5.81 -1.27
N ILE A 150 14.26 -5.31 -0.05
CA ILE A 150 13.69 -3.97 0.19
C ILE A 150 14.66 -2.88 -0.29
N TRP A 151 15.95 -3.08 0.02
CA TRP A 151 16.99 -2.15 -0.35
C TRP A 151 17.54 -2.48 -1.73
N TYR A 152 17.67 -1.44 -2.55
CA TYR A 152 18.36 -1.52 -3.82
C TYR A 152 19.80 -2.00 -3.59
N GLN A 153 20.26 -2.89 -4.46
CA GLN A 153 21.64 -3.36 -4.47
C GLN A 153 22.30 -2.92 -5.76
N GLU A 154 23.44 -2.24 -5.64
CA GLU A 154 24.35 -1.93 -6.75
C GLU A 154 25.07 -3.18 -7.27
#